data_AF-A0A834YNZ2-F1
#
_entry.id   AF-A0A834YNZ2-F1
#
_cell.length_a   1.000
_cell.length_b   1.000
_cell.length_c   1.000
_cell.angle_alpha   90.00
_cell.angle_beta   90.00
_cell.angle_gamma   90.00
#
_symmetry.space_group_name_H-M   'P 1'
#
loop_
_entity.id
_entity.type
_entity.pdbx_description
1 polymer ?
#
loop_
_entity_poly.entity_id
_entity_poly.type
_entity_poly.pdbx_seq_one_letter_code
_entity_poly.pdbx_strand_id
1 'polypeptide(L)' 'MIELSRTQDEEVGDGTTSVIVLAGEMLHVAEAFIDKSYHPTIICRAYNKALEDAIAVLDKIAMSIDVNDHKL' A
#
# COMPACT_ATOMS: atom_id res chain seq x y z
N MET A 1 11.10 4.03 6.85
CA MET A 1 9.95 3.57 7.68
C MET A 1 9.39 4.71 8.53
N ILE A 2 10.16 5.35 9.43
CA ILE A 2 9.65 6.49 10.24
C ILE A 2 9.10 7.63 9.36
N GLU A 3 9.81 8.00 8.29
CA GLU A 3 9.35 9.04 7.36
C GLU A 3 8.04 8.67 6.64
N LEU A 4 7.86 7.40 6.24
CA LEU A 4 6.61 6.93 5.63
C LEU A 4 5.41 7.10 6.56
N SER A 5 5.58 6.73 7.84
CA SER A 5 4.54 6.91 8.84
C SER A 5 4.25 8.38 9.11
N ARG A 6 5.28 9.24 9.10
CA ARG A 6 5.09 10.69 9.28
C ARG A 6 4.30 11.28 8.12
N THR A 7 4.65 10.96 6.89
CA THR A 7 3.91 11.44 5.71
C THR A 7 2.45 10.99 5.74
N GLN A 8 2.17 9.75 6.15
CA GLN A 8 0.79 9.26 6.28
C GLN A 8 0.00 10.05 7.34
N ASP A 9 0.65 10.37 8.47
CA ASP A 9 0.06 11.18 9.54
C ASP A 9 -0.22 12.62 9.08
N GLU A 10 0.71 13.22 8.34
CA GLU A 10 0.61 14.61 7.86
C GLU A 10 -0.47 14.78 6.77
N GLU A 11 -0.61 13.83 5.84
CA GLU A 11 -1.53 13.96 4.70
C GLU A 11 -2.95 13.44 4.98
N VAL A 12 -3.08 12.37 5.77
CA VAL A 12 -4.37 11.69 6.01
C VAL A 12 -4.76 11.70 7.49
N GLY A 13 -3.78 11.65 8.41
CA GLY A 13 -4.03 11.63 9.85
C GLY A 13 -4.52 10.29 10.41
N ASP A 14 -4.55 9.23 9.59
CA ASP A 14 -4.90 7.86 9.99
C ASP A 14 -4.14 6.83 9.15
N GLY A 15 -4.06 5.58 9.62
CA GLY A 15 -3.45 4.47 8.91
C GLY A 15 -1.93 4.36 9.05
N THR A 16 -1.31 5.15 9.93
CA THR A 16 0.14 5.15 10.19
C THR A 16 0.68 3.76 10.55
N THR A 17 -0.06 3.02 11.39
CA THR A 17 0.28 1.63 11.76
C THR A 17 0.15 0.69 10.58
N SER A 18 -0.95 0.80 9.81
CA SER A 18 -1.22 -0.03 8.64
C SER A 18 -0.11 0.08 7.60
N VAL A 19 0.37 1.30 7.31
CA VAL A 19 1.48 1.54 6.36
C VAL A 19 2.76 0.82 6.81
N ILE A 20 3.11 0.89 8.09
CA ILE A 20 4.32 0.24 8.61
C ILE A 20 4.21 -1.28 8.56
N VAL A 21 3.08 -1.84 8.97
CA VAL A 21 2.85 -3.30 8.97
C VAL A 21 2.89 -3.85 7.54
N LEU A 22 2.18 -3.21 6.61
CA LEU A 22 2.14 -3.63 5.21
C LEU A 22 3.53 -3.55 4.56
N ALA A 23 4.25 -2.45 4.74
CA ALA A 23 5.59 -2.31 4.19
C ALA A 23 6.57 -3.34 4.78
N GLY A 24 6.46 -3.67 6.07
CA GLY A 24 7.24 -4.74 6.70
C GLY A 24 6.99 -6.11 6.06
N GLU A 25 5.72 -6.46 5.88
CA GLU A 25 5.34 -7.74 5.26
C GLU A 25 5.79 -7.83 3.79
N MET A 26 5.65 -6.75 3.02
CA MET A 26 6.11 -6.73 1.63
C MET A 26 7.63 -6.92 1.50
N LEU A 27 8.42 -6.42 2.47
CA LEU A 27 9.86 -6.65 2.52
C LEU A 27 10.19 -8.09 2.91
N HIS A 28 9.47 -8.65 3.89
CA HIS A 28 9.64 -10.06 4.29
C HIS A 28 9.38 -11.02 3.13
N VAL A 29 8.32 -10.78 2.35
CA VAL A 29 8.01 -11.57 1.14
C VAL A 29 9.06 -11.35 0.04
N ALA A 30 9.61 -10.13 -0.09
CA ALA A 30 10.63 -9.82 -1.10
C ALA A 30 11.94 -10.61 -0.88
N GLU A 31 12.31 -10.86 0.37
CA GLU A 31 13.54 -11.58 0.78
C GLU A 31 13.65 -12.95 0.08
N ALA A 32 12.56 -13.72 0.05
CA ALA A 32 12.52 -15.04 -0.59
C ALA A 32 12.82 -15.01 -2.10
N PHE A 33 12.59 -13.89 -2.79
CA PHE A 33 12.93 -13.72 -4.19
C PHE A 33 14.40 -13.30 -4.37
N ILE A 34 14.93 -12.50 -3.44
CA ILE A 34 16.34 -12.14 -3.42
C ILE A 34 17.19 -13.39 -3.21
N ASP A 35 16.80 -14.28 -2.29
CA ASP A 35 17.48 -15.57 -2.05
C ASP A 35 17.52 -16.46 -3.30
N LYS A 36 16.50 -16.34 -4.16
CA LYS A 36 16.43 -17.01 -5.46
C LYS A 36 17.18 -16.27 -6.58
N SER A 37 18.02 -15.30 -6.23
CA SER A 37 18.83 -14.49 -7.16
C SER A 37 18.03 -13.65 -8.16
N TYR A 38 16.78 -13.28 -7.83
CA TYR A 38 16.06 -12.30 -8.65
C TYR A 38 16.66 -10.91 -8.44
N HIS A 39 16.92 -10.20 -9.53
CA HIS A 39 17.44 -8.84 -9.46
C HIS A 39 16.39 -7.90 -8.82
N PRO A 40 16.74 -7.05 -7.84
CA PRO A 40 15.79 -6.19 -7.11
C PRO A 40 14.88 -5.35 -8.03
N THR A 41 15.42 -4.83 -9.13
CA THR A 41 14.63 -4.09 -10.14
C THR A 41 13.43 -4.87 -10.69
N ILE A 42 13.53 -6.20 -10.81
CA ILE A 42 12.42 -7.04 -11.27
C ILE A 42 11.33 -7.09 -10.19
N ILE A 43 11.72 -7.23 -8.91
CA ILE A 43 10.80 -7.25 -7.77
C ILE A 43 10.07 -5.91 -7.66
N CYS A 44 10.80 -4.78 -7.75
CA CYS A 44 10.18 -3.45 -7.74
C CYS A 44 9.20 -3.24 -8.89
N ARG A 45 9.54 -3.69 -10.10
CA ARG A 45 8.62 -3.63 -11.26
C ARG A 45 7.36 -4.46 -11.04
N ALA A 46 7.49 -5.65 -10.43
CA ALA A 46 6.35 -6.50 -10.11
C ALA A 46 5.45 -5.85 -9.05
N TYR A 47 6.02 -5.25 -8.00
CA TYR A 47 5.25 -4.52 -6.98
C TYR A 47 4.54 -3.29 -7.54
N ASN A 48 5.17 -2.53 -8.44
CA ASN A 48 4.49 -1.41 -9.11
C ASN A 48 3.31 -1.90 -9.96
N LYS A 49 3.46 -3.01 -10.69
CA LYS A 49 2.34 -3.59 -11.44
C LYS A 49 1.22 -4.07 -10.51
N ALA A 50 1.56 -4.72 -9.41
CA ALA A 50 0.57 -5.16 -8.42
C ALA A 50 -0.16 -3.97 -7.77
N LEU A 51 0.52 -2.84 -7.57
CA LEU A 51 -0.09 -1.60 -7.07
C LEU A 51 -1.13 -1.06 -8.06
N GLU A 52 -0.81 -1.01 -9.36
CA GLU A 52 -1.75 -0.58 -10.40
C GLU A 52 -3.02 -1.46 -10.40
N ASP A 53 -2.84 -2.79 -10.34
CA ASP A 53 -3.94 -3.74 -10.28
C ASP A 53 -4.77 -3.56 -8.99
N ALA A 54 -4.12 -3.34 -7.84
CA ALA A 54 -4.80 -3.14 -6.56
C ALA A 54 -5.66 -1.87 -6.56
N ILE A 55 -5.15 -0.75 -7.08
CA ILE A 55 -5.91 0.51 -7.22
C ILE A 55 -7.13 0.28 -8.12
N ALA A 56 -6.95 -0.38 -9.27
CA ALA A 56 -8.05 -0.68 -10.17
C ALA A 56 -9.14 -1.58 -9.55
N VAL A 57 -8.79 -2.44 -8.59
CA VAL A 57 -9.75 -3.22 -7.81
C VAL A 57 -10.45 -2.36 -6.77
N LEU A 58 -9.71 -1.51 -6.04
CA LEU A 58 -10.28 -0.58 -5.06
C LEU A 58 -11.34 0.32 -5.69
N ASP A 59 -11.07 0.87 -6.87
CA ASP A 59 -12.02 1.72 -7.60
C ASP A 59 -13.30 0.98 -7.98
N LYS A 60 -13.22 -0.32 -8.29
CA LYS A 60 -14.39 -1.15 -8.65
C LYS A 60 -15.27 -1.50 -7.47
N ILE A 61 -14.69 -1.62 -6.28
CA ILE A 61 -15.41 -1.97 -5.05
C ILE A 61 -15.81 -0.74 -4.24
N ALA A 62 -15.29 0.44 -4.59
CA ALA A 62 -15.63 1.70 -3.95
C ALA A 62 -17.12 2.00 -4.10
N MET A 63 -17.76 2.31 -2.98
CA MET A 63 -19.16 2.73 -2.94
C MET A 63 -19.20 4.25 -2.79
N SER A 64 -19.97 4.92 -3.66
CA SER A 64 -20.20 6.36 -3.53
C SER A 64 -21.13 6.61 -2.34
N ILE A 65 -20.72 7.54 -1.48
CA ILE A 65 -21.51 8.05 -0.37
C ILE A 65 -21.87 9.51 -0.63
N ASP A 66 -23.06 9.93 -0.22
CA ASP A 66 -23.43 11.34 -0.26
C ASP A 66 -22.76 12.08 0.91
N VAL A 67 -21.90 13.04 0.59
CA VAL A 67 -21.18 13.85 1.57
C VAL A 67 -22.07 14.81 2.36
N ASN A 68 -23.31 15.02 1.90
CA ASN A 68 -24.30 15.86 2.59
C ASN A 68 -25.30 15.03 3.42
N ASP A 69 -25.19 13.70 3.42
CA ASP A 69 -26.05 12.85 4.24
C ASP A 69 -25.59 12.91 5.70
N HIS A 70 -26.23 13.80 6.46
CA HIS A 70 -26.01 13.96 7.90
C HIS A 70 -26.81 12.96 8.77
N LYS A 71 -27.43 11.94 8.17
CA LYS A 71 -28.08 10.87 8.93
C LYS A 71 -27.10 9.72 9.15
N LEU A 72 -26.33 9.82 10.24
CA LEU A 72 -25.81 8.68 10.98
C LEU A 72 -26.51 8.64 12.35
#